data_AF-A0AB35IQB3-F1
#
_entry.id   AF-A0AB35IQB3-F1
#
_cell.length_a   1.000
_cell.length_b   1.000
_cell.length_c   1.000
_cell.angle_alpha   90.00
_cell.angle_beta   90.00
_cell.angle_gamma   90.00
#
_symmetry.space_group_name_H-M   'P 1'
#
loop_
_entity.id
_entity.type
_entity.pdbx_description
1 polymer ?
#
loop_
_entity_poly.entity_id
_entity_poly.type
_entity_poly.pdbx_seq_one_letter_code
_entity_poly.pdbx_strand_id
1 'polypeptide(L)'
;MIDMSLSNILSKIDRKNVYDYIVYSDEMTFMIDGIIEMESYWYDIELIFKFYGEYSFFRGKVISGSIKENGCIAVIKNTSVVKKDLKVLMKMGRNDMKKAYIELKNKMLNSFEDIWEFLNKLKIFYLKTIRFNRSILLFC
;
A
#
# COMPACT_ATOMS: atom_id res chain seq x y z
N MET A 1 -18.55 -14.11 -2.34
CA MET A 1 -18.43 -14.12 -3.82
C MET A 1 -17.55 -12.95 -4.20
N ILE A 2 -16.36 -13.19 -4.76
CA ILE A 2 -15.57 -12.12 -5.37
C ILE A 2 -16.39 -11.66 -6.57
N ASP A 3 -16.76 -10.39 -6.57
CA ASP A 3 -17.56 -9.77 -7.61
C ASP A 3 -16.92 -10.05 -8.99
N MET A 4 -17.73 -10.44 -9.99
CA MET A 4 -17.23 -10.74 -11.35
C MET A 4 -16.43 -9.56 -11.93
N SER A 5 -16.76 -8.34 -11.49
CA SER A 5 -16.01 -7.12 -11.82
C SER A 5 -14.57 -7.15 -11.29
N LEU A 6 -14.36 -7.56 -10.04
CA LEU A 6 -13.04 -7.68 -9.41
C LEU A 6 -12.23 -8.78 -10.09
N SER A 7 -12.84 -9.93 -10.41
CA SER A 7 -12.15 -11.03 -11.10
C SER A 7 -11.62 -10.63 -12.48
N ASN A 8 -12.34 -9.76 -13.20
CA ASN A 8 -11.93 -9.22 -14.49
C ASN A 8 -10.83 -8.15 -14.39
N ILE A 9 -10.65 -7.53 -13.22
CA ILE A 9 -9.56 -6.61 -12.95
C ILE A 9 -8.31 -7.41 -12.57
N LEU A 10 -8.47 -8.39 -11.68
CA LEU A 10 -7.41 -9.33 -11.30
C LEU A 10 -6.87 -10.17 -12.46
N SER A 11 -7.61 -10.29 -13.56
CA SER A 11 -7.15 -10.94 -14.79
C SER A 11 -6.39 -10.00 -15.74
N LYS A 12 -6.52 -8.68 -15.56
CA LYS A 12 -5.82 -7.65 -16.34
C LYS A 12 -4.53 -7.15 -15.70
N ILE A 13 -4.36 -7.39 -14.40
CA ILE A 13 -3.08 -7.21 -13.69
C ILE A 13 -2.19 -8.39 -14.07
N ASP A 14 -1.00 -8.11 -14.60
CA ASP A 14 -0.05 -9.16 -14.97
C ASP A 14 0.43 -9.86 -13.68
N ARG A 15 -0.01 -11.10 -13.48
CA ARG A 15 0.21 -11.90 -12.25
C ARG A 15 1.68 -12.24 -11.97
N LYS A 16 2.60 -11.79 -12.82
CA LYS A 16 4.04 -12.02 -12.66
C LYS A 16 4.69 -11.07 -11.66
N ASN A 17 4.11 -9.88 -11.45
CA ASN A 17 4.57 -8.92 -10.45
C ASN A 17 3.49 -8.86 -9.37
N VAL A 18 3.80 -9.48 -8.25
CA VAL A 18 2.97 -9.51 -7.04
C VAL A 18 3.21 -8.14 -6.37
N TYR A 19 2.21 -7.51 -5.73
CA TYR A 19 2.29 -6.21 -5.02
C TYR A 19 2.01 -4.90 -5.82
N ASP A 20 0.85 -4.81 -6.46
CA ASP A 20 0.32 -3.58 -7.11
C ASP A 20 -0.76 -2.85 -6.28
N TYR A 21 -0.83 -1.53 -6.44
CA TYR A 21 -1.88 -0.67 -5.86
C TYR A 21 -2.81 -0.17 -6.97
N ILE A 22 -4.11 -0.26 -6.77
CA ILE A 22 -5.12 0.15 -7.75
C ILE A 22 -6.08 1.14 -7.12
N VAL A 23 -6.39 2.22 -7.81
CA VAL A 23 -7.37 3.21 -7.34
C VAL A 23 -8.78 2.90 -7.89
N TYR A 24 -9.84 2.98 -7.08
CA TYR A 24 -11.26 2.75 -7.48
C TYR A 24 -12.21 3.86 -6.98
N SER A 25 -13.29 4.10 -7.75
CA SER A 25 -14.40 5.01 -7.44
C SER A 25 -15.75 4.29 -7.41
N ASP A 26 -16.63 4.66 -6.46
CA ASP A 26 -17.89 3.98 -6.10
C ASP A 26 -18.98 3.84 -7.21
N GLU A 27 -18.76 4.37 -8.42
CA GLU A 27 -19.71 4.31 -9.54
C GLU A 27 -19.38 3.19 -10.53
N MET A 28 -19.72 1.93 -10.18
CA MET A 28 -19.94 0.73 -11.03
C MET A 28 -19.04 0.43 -12.27
N THR A 29 -17.97 1.19 -12.48
CA THR A 29 -16.98 1.06 -13.55
C THR A 29 -15.64 1.34 -12.87
N PHE A 30 -14.85 0.32 -12.62
CA PHE A 30 -13.54 0.48 -12.00
C PHE A 30 -12.62 1.22 -12.98
N MET A 31 -12.43 2.53 -12.76
CA MET A 31 -11.41 3.33 -13.43
C MET A 31 -10.15 3.36 -12.57
N ILE A 32 -9.04 2.83 -13.11
CA ILE A 32 -7.74 2.84 -12.47
C ILE A 32 -7.08 4.19 -12.75
N ASP A 33 -7.07 5.08 -11.76
CA ASP A 33 -6.46 6.42 -11.88
C ASP A 33 -4.93 6.40 -11.74
N GLY A 34 -4.36 5.29 -11.27
CA GLY A 34 -2.92 5.13 -11.11
C GLY A 34 -2.54 3.82 -10.43
N ILE A 35 -1.29 3.41 -10.68
CA ILE A 35 -0.66 2.23 -10.08
C ILE A 35 0.66 2.65 -9.45
N ILE A 36 0.97 2.06 -8.29
CA ILE A 36 2.30 2.10 -7.68
C ILE A 36 2.71 0.66 -7.37
N GLU A 37 3.85 0.23 -7.89
CA GLU A 37 4.41 -1.10 -7.67
C GLU A 37 5.21 -1.11 -6.36
N MET A 38 5.07 -2.16 -5.56
CA MET A 38 5.68 -2.28 -4.23
C MET A 38 6.50 -3.53 -3.98
N GLU A 39 6.73 -4.34 -5.02
CA GLU A 39 7.29 -5.68 -4.88
C GLU A 39 8.60 -5.73 -4.09
N SER A 40 9.52 -4.81 -4.34
CA SER A 40 10.78 -4.77 -3.58
C SER A 40 10.61 -4.22 -2.16
N TYR A 41 9.58 -3.42 -1.88
CA TYR A 41 9.50 -2.58 -0.67
C TYR A 41 8.45 -3.04 0.35
N TRP A 42 7.55 -3.97 -0.01
CA TRP A 42 6.36 -4.28 0.80
C TRP A 42 6.67 -4.62 2.25
N TYR A 43 7.71 -5.43 2.49
CA TYR A 43 8.11 -5.88 3.82
C TYR A 43 8.65 -4.73 4.67
N ASP A 44 9.51 -3.91 4.06
CA ASP A 44 10.12 -2.75 4.71
C ASP A 44 9.07 -1.72 5.11
N ILE A 45 8.08 -1.49 4.24
CA ILE A 45 6.96 -0.58 4.51
C ILE A 45 6.08 -1.11 5.65
N GLU A 46 5.78 -2.40 5.69
CA GLU A 46 5.06 -3.02 6.81
C GLU A 46 5.79 -2.84 8.14
N LEU A 47 7.11 -3.02 8.17
CA LEU A 47 7.93 -2.80 9.37
C LEU A 47 7.89 -1.34 9.83
N ILE A 48 8.02 -0.39 8.91
CA ILE A 48 8.02 1.05 9.20
C ILE A 48 6.68 1.49 9.76
N PHE A 49 5.58 1.03 9.17
CA PHE A 49 4.24 1.36 9.64
C PHE A 49 3.92 0.71 10.98
N LYS A 50 4.43 -0.49 11.25
CA LYS A 50 4.37 -1.07 12.61
C LYS A 50 5.16 -0.25 13.61
N PHE A 51 6.34 0.24 13.24
CA PHE A 51 7.19 1.04 14.11
C PHE A 51 6.58 2.40 14.46
N TYR A 52 6.05 3.14 13.47
CA TYR A 52 5.51 4.49 13.69
C TYR A 52 4.02 4.55 13.97
N GLY A 53 3.25 3.66 13.33
CA GLY A 53 1.81 3.66 13.39
C GLY A 53 1.26 2.75 14.49
N GLU A 54 2.05 1.77 14.95
CA GLU A 54 1.59 0.65 15.77
C GLU A 54 0.45 -0.14 15.11
N TYR A 55 0.42 -0.16 13.77
CA TYR A 55 -0.55 -0.93 12.99
C TYR A 55 0.07 -1.46 11.71
N SER A 56 -0.54 -2.52 11.18
CA SER A 56 -0.17 -3.07 9.88
C SER A 56 -0.46 -2.09 8.76
N PHE A 57 0.49 -1.94 7.86
CA PHE A 57 0.30 -1.21 6.61
C PHE A 57 -0.84 -1.82 5.80
N PHE A 58 -0.98 -3.14 5.76
CA PHE A 58 -2.03 -3.85 5.00
C PHE A 58 -3.42 -3.82 5.66
N ARG A 59 -3.71 -2.83 6.51
CA ARG A 59 -5.04 -2.66 7.11
C ARG A 59 -6.08 -2.16 6.11
N GLY A 60 -7.34 -2.55 6.31
CA GLY A 60 -8.49 -2.11 5.52
C GLY A 60 -9.57 -3.17 5.48
N LYS A 61 -10.52 -3.05 4.55
CA LYS A 61 -11.52 -4.09 4.30
C LYS A 61 -10.89 -5.17 3.42
N VAL A 62 -10.75 -6.38 3.96
CA VAL A 62 -10.29 -7.56 3.21
C VAL A 62 -11.40 -8.01 2.25
N ILE A 63 -11.07 -8.20 0.97
CA ILE A 63 -12.04 -8.59 -0.07
C ILE A 63 -11.71 -9.90 -0.79
N SER A 64 -10.53 -10.48 -0.58
CA SER A 64 -10.23 -11.86 -0.97
C SER A 64 -9.53 -12.58 0.18
N GLY A 65 -9.98 -13.81 0.48
CA GLY A 65 -9.39 -14.68 1.48
C GLY A 65 -8.94 -15.97 0.84
N SER A 66 -7.66 -16.08 0.51
CA SER A 66 -7.00 -17.39 0.39
C SER A 66 -5.73 -17.36 1.21
N ILE A 67 -5.90 -17.66 2.50
CA ILE A 67 -4.82 -18.13 3.37
C ILE A 67 -4.50 -19.53 2.89
N LYS A 68 -3.60 -19.68 1.92
CA LYS A 68 -2.64 -20.79 1.84
C LYS A 68 -1.71 -20.64 0.63
N GLU A 69 -0.44 -20.72 0.97
CA GLU A 69 0.78 -20.95 0.18
C GLU A 69 1.44 -19.78 -0.56
N ASN A 70 0.73 -18.77 -1.10
CA ASN A 70 1.40 -17.59 -1.71
C ASN A 70 0.91 -16.20 -1.20
N GLY A 71 0.21 -16.16 -0.07
CA GLY A 71 0.19 -14.97 0.82
C GLY A 71 -0.40 -13.66 0.29
N CYS A 72 -1.40 -13.69 -0.60
CA CYS A 72 -1.91 -12.48 -1.22
C CYS A 72 -3.33 -12.06 -0.80
N ILE A 73 -3.43 -10.86 -0.20
CA ILE A 73 -4.64 -10.30 0.41
C ILE A 73 -5.04 -9.07 -0.39
N ALA A 74 -6.18 -9.12 -1.07
CA ALA A 74 -6.76 -7.92 -1.63
C ALA A 74 -7.38 -7.08 -0.50
N VAL A 75 -6.87 -5.87 -0.26
CA VAL A 75 -7.35 -4.97 0.80
C VAL A 75 -7.81 -3.65 0.21
N ILE A 76 -9.04 -3.23 0.53
CA ILE A 76 -9.52 -1.89 0.20
C ILE A 76 -9.26 -0.94 1.37
N LYS A 77 -8.52 0.14 1.10
CA LYS A 77 -8.38 1.32 1.94
C LYS A 77 -9.23 2.44 1.37
N ASN A 78 -10.29 2.80 2.08
CA ASN A 78 -11.03 4.03 1.77
C ASN A 78 -10.23 5.27 2.18
N THR A 79 -10.69 6.45 1.76
CA THR A 79 -10.01 7.72 2.07
C THR A 79 -9.78 7.97 3.55
N SER A 80 -10.64 7.45 4.45
CA SER A 80 -10.45 7.61 5.89
C SER A 80 -9.22 6.86 6.40
N VAL A 81 -8.95 5.65 5.90
CA VAL A 81 -7.76 4.86 6.21
C VAL A 81 -6.53 5.53 5.60
N VAL A 82 -6.61 5.96 4.33
CA VAL A 82 -5.52 6.65 3.64
C VAL A 82 -5.13 7.96 4.34
N LYS A 83 -6.09 8.73 4.87
CA LYS A 83 -5.80 9.92 5.71
C LYS A 83 -5.00 9.58 6.96
N LYS A 84 -5.28 8.45 7.62
CA LYS A 84 -4.53 8.02 8.81
C LYS A 84 -3.11 7.58 8.44
N ASP A 85 -2.95 6.84 7.35
CA ASP A 85 -1.63 6.43 6.86
C ASP A 85 -0.80 7.66 6.44
N LEU A 86 -1.40 8.60 5.72
CA LEU A 86 -0.73 9.85 5.31
C LEU A 86 -0.27 10.68 6.51
N LYS A 87 -1.08 10.76 7.59
CA LYS A 87 -0.66 11.45 8.83
C LYS A 87 0.63 10.85 9.40
N VAL A 88 0.78 9.52 9.34
CA VAL A 88 1.99 8.84 9.81
C VAL A 88 3.16 9.17 8.88
N LEU A 89 2.99 9.07 7.56
CA LEU A 89 4.03 9.44 6.60
C LEU A 89 4.48 10.90 6.72
N MET A 90 3.57 11.84 6.96
CA MET A 90 3.87 13.27 7.09
C MET A 90 4.61 13.61 8.39
N LYS A 91 4.48 12.79 9.45
CA LYS A 91 5.25 12.94 10.68
C LYS A 91 6.70 12.46 10.55
N MET A 92 6.99 11.60 9.58
CA MET A 92 8.33 11.06 9.36
C MET A 92 9.21 12.08 8.64
N GLY A 93 9.97 12.86 9.42
CA GLY A 93 11.11 13.62 8.89
C GLY A 93 12.24 12.68 8.44
N ARG A 94 13.07 13.11 7.48
CA ARG A 94 14.17 12.27 6.93
C ARG A 94 15.12 11.78 8.03
N ASN A 95 15.46 12.65 8.98
CA ASN A 95 16.37 12.31 10.08
C ASN A 95 15.75 11.29 11.05
N ASP A 96 14.47 11.44 11.38
CA ASP A 96 13.78 10.50 12.27
C ASP A 96 13.61 9.15 11.59
N MET A 97 13.26 9.15 10.29
CA MET A 97 13.18 7.93 9.49
C MET A 97 14.55 7.24 9.37
N LYS A 98 15.64 8.00 9.29
CA LYS A 98 17.00 7.44 9.29
C LYS A 98 17.35 6.77 10.61
N LYS A 99 16.90 7.31 11.75
CA LYS A 99 17.05 6.66 13.06
C LYS A 99 16.25 5.35 13.12
N ALA A 100 14.97 5.40 12.75
CA ALA A 100 14.12 4.20 12.70
C ALA A 100 14.69 3.12 11.76
N TYR A 101 15.23 3.52 10.60
CA TYR A 101 15.91 2.61 9.68
C TYR A 101 17.13 1.95 10.32
N ILE A 102 17.94 2.68 11.09
CA ILE A 102 19.10 2.11 11.80
C ILE A 102 18.65 1.10 12.84
N GLU A 103 17.59 1.39 13.60
CA GLU A 103 17.01 0.45 14.58
C GLU A 103 16.46 -0.82 13.92
N LEU A 104 15.87 -0.68 12.73
CA LEU A 104 15.30 -1.80 11.97
C LEU A 104 16.30 -2.47 11.04
N LYS A 105 17.54 -1.98 10.90
CA LYS A 105 18.47 -2.30 9.81
C LYS A 105 18.67 -3.79 9.57
N ASN A 106 18.73 -4.59 10.63
CA ASN A 106 18.94 -6.04 10.52
C ASN A 106 17.73 -6.80 9.94
N LYS A 107 16.58 -6.14 9.79
CA LYS A 107 15.35 -6.67 9.20
C LYS A 107 15.04 -6.03 7.84
N MET A 108 15.65 -4.90 7.50
CA MET A 108 15.35 -4.21 6.25
C MET A 108 15.96 -4.95 5.05
N LEU A 109 15.23 -4.99 3.94
CA LEU A 109 15.66 -5.62 2.69
C LEU A 109 16.28 -4.61 1.71
N ASN A 110 15.90 -3.34 1.80
CA ASN A 110 16.33 -2.29 0.88
C ASN A 110 17.17 -1.21 1.57
N SER A 111 17.85 -0.40 0.75
CA SER A 111 18.62 0.74 1.26
C SER A 111 17.69 1.82 1.81
N PHE A 112 18.21 2.63 2.75
CA PHE A 112 17.47 3.77 3.30
C PHE A 112 17.00 4.73 2.20
N GLU A 113 17.84 5.00 1.18
CA GLU A 113 17.49 5.96 0.14
C GLU A 113 16.36 5.44 -0.77
N ASP A 114 16.37 4.14 -1.12
CA ASP A 114 15.30 3.53 -1.93
C ASP A 114 13.96 3.58 -1.20
N ILE A 115 13.97 3.21 0.09
CA ILE A 115 12.77 3.25 0.95
C ILE A 115 12.28 4.68 1.11
N TRP A 116 13.19 5.63 1.33
CA TRP A 116 12.84 7.04 1.51
C TRP A 116 12.21 7.62 0.26
N GLU A 117 12.77 7.32 -0.92
CA GLU A 117 12.19 7.72 -2.21
C GLU A 117 10.80 7.10 -2.38
N PHE A 118 10.65 5.81 -2.10
CA PHE A 118 9.37 5.12 -2.18
C PHE A 118 8.32 5.75 -1.26
N LEU A 119 8.65 6.01 0.01
CA LEU A 119 7.74 6.66 0.97
C LEU A 119 7.29 8.04 0.49
N ASN A 120 8.15 8.79 -0.21
CA ASN A 120 7.77 10.09 -0.78
C ASN A 120 6.84 9.94 -1.99
N LYS A 121 7.07 8.94 -2.86
CA LYS A 121 6.11 8.60 -3.94
C LYS A 121 4.75 8.21 -3.35
N LEU A 122 4.74 7.41 -2.29
CA LEU A 122 3.52 7.01 -1.58
C LEU A 122 2.77 8.21 -0.97
N LYS A 123 3.47 9.19 -0.39
CA LYS A 123 2.85 10.44 0.10
C LYS A 123 2.09 11.17 -1.01
N ILE A 124 2.72 11.35 -2.17
CA ILE A 124 2.11 12.02 -3.33
C ILE A 124 0.89 11.23 -3.81
N PHE A 125 1.01 9.90 -3.87
CA PHE A 125 -0.09 9.01 -4.24
C PHE A 125 -1.29 9.12 -3.29
N TYR A 126 -1.04 9.13 -1.98
CA TYR A 126 -2.09 9.31 -0.96
C TYR A 126 -2.73 10.69 -1.01
N LEU A 127 -1.96 11.76 -1.24
CA LEU A 127 -2.50 13.10 -1.41
C LEU A 127 -3.46 13.18 -2.61
N LYS A 128 -3.10 12.58 -3.75
CA LYS A 128 -3.99 12.48 -4.92
C LYS A 128 -5.24 11.67 -4.59
N THR A 129 -5.08 10.50 -3.97
CA THR A 129 -6.18 9.62 -3.56
C THR A 129 -7.19 10.37 -2.68
N ILE A 130 -6.71 11.12 -1.69
CA ILE A 130 -7.57 11.90 -0.79
C ILE A 130 -8.25 13.05 -1.53
N ARG A 131 -7.51 13.78 -2.38
CA ARG A 131 -8.04 14.93 -3.15
C ARG A 131 -9.22 14.53 -4.04
N PHE A 132 -9.13 13.38 -4.69
CA PHE A 132 -10.16 12.87 -5.60
C PHE A 132 -11.16 11.92 -4.95
N ASN A 133 -11.13 11.81 -3.62
CA ASN A 133 -11.97 10.93 -2.82
C ASN A 133 -12.00 9.46 -3.33
N ARG A 134 -10.84 8.88 -3.58
CA ARG A 134 -10.72 7.52 -4.12
C ARG A 134 -10.37 6.49 -3.06
N SER A 135 -10.67 5.21 -3.36
CA SER A 135 -10.21 4.07 -2.57
C SER A 135 -8.96 3.45 -3.20
N ILE A 136 -8.10 2.86 -2.37
CA ILE A 136 -6.94 2.07 -2.80
C ILE A 136 -7.27 0.60 -2.60
N LEU A 137 -7.14 -0.18 -3.65
CA LEU A 137 -7.05 -1.62 -3.64
C LEU A 137 -5.57 -2.00 -3.59
N LEU A 138 -5.16 -2.59 -2.49
CA LEU A 138 -3.88 -3.28 -2.36
C LEU A 138 -4.08 -4.67 -2.93
N PHE A 139 -3.27 -5.07 -3.90
CA PHE A 139 -3.20 -6.44 -4.36
C PHE A 139 -1.77 -6.91 -4.15
N CYS A 140 -1.59 -7.90 -3.30
CA CYS A 140 -0.39 -8.69 -3.31
C CYS A 140 -0.54 -9.65 -4.49
#